data_AF-A0A2N2RYA5-F1
#
_entry.id   AF-A0A2N2RYA5-F1
#
_cell.length_a   1.000
_cell.length_b   1.000
_cell.length_c   1.000
_cell.angle_alpha   90.00
_cell.angle_beta   90.00
_cell.angle_gamma   90.00
#
_symmetry.space_group_name_H-M   'P 1'
#
loop_
_entity.id
_entity.type
_entity.pdbx_description
1 polymer ?
#
loop_
_entity_poly.entity_id
_entity_poly.type
_entity_poly.pdbx_seq_one_letter_code
_entity_poly.pdbx_strand_id
1 'polypeptide(L)' 'MSYDANFAKKNSTFKTHDASQAILLALEEIQQGSGFGSIEIILHEGRVTQIEKREKYRFTQDAVRNTLAPHSIVK' A
#
# COMPACT_ATOMS: atom_id res chain seq x y z
N MET A 1 40.59 4.35 -15.08
CA MET A 1 39.70 4.32 -13.90
C MET A 1 39.20 2.89 -13.72
N SER A 2 39.66 2.17 -12.71
CA SER A 2 39.26 0.79 -12.43
C SER A 2 38.14 0.81 -11.39
N TYR A 3 36.96 0.28 -11.73
CA TYR A 3 35.84 0.15 -10.78
C TYR A 3 36.17 -0.94 -9.76
N ASP A 4 36.15 -0.59 -8.47
CA ASP A 4 36.31 -1.53 -7.36
C ASP A 4 35.03 -2.38 -7.21
N ALA A 5 35.17 -3.69 -7.41
CA ALA A 5 34.06 -4.64 -7.30
C ALA A 5 33.40 -4.64 -5.90
N ASN A 6 34.11 -4.22 -4.86
CA ASN A 6 33.57 -4.13 -3.50
C ASN A 6 32.54 -3.00 -3.35
N PHE A 7 32.70 -1.90 -4.11
CA PHE A 7 31.76 -0.79 -4.09
C PHE A 7 30.40 -1.18 -4.68
N ALA A 8 30.41 -1.90 -5.81
CA ALA A 8 29.20 -2.39 -6.45
C ALA A 8 28.44 -3.37 -5.54
N LYS A 9 29.16 -4.28 -4.88
CA LYS A 9 28.57 -5.28 -3.98
C LYS A 9 27.95 -4.63 -2.75
N LYS A 10 28.67 -3.70 -2.10
CA LYS A 10 28.14 -2.93 -0.96
C LYS A 10 26.86 -2.19 -1.35
N ASN A 11 26.87 -1.46 -2.46
CA ASN A 11 25.68 -0.73 -2.92
C ASN A 11 24.51 -1.65 -3.25
N SER A 12 24.75 -2.83 -3.82
CA SER A 12 23.68 -3.79 -4.11
C SER A 12 22.98 -4.29 -2.84
N THR A 13 23.74 -4.59 -1.77
CA THR A 13 23.18 -5.02 -0.49
C THR A 13 22.36 -3.93 0.19
N PHE A 14 22.83 -2.68 0.18
CA PHE A 14 22.07 -1.54 0.73
C PHE A 14 20.75 -1.31 -0.02
N LYS A 15 20.77 -1.44 -1.35
CA LYS A 15 19.60 -1.32 -2.23
C LYS A 15 18.54 -2.39 -1.92
N THR A 16 18.95 -3.65 -1.83
CA THR A 16 18.03 -4.76 -1.49
C THR A 16 17.44 -4.62 -0.10
N HIS A 17 18.21 -4.07 0.85
CA HIS A 17 17.72 -3.86 2.22
C HIS A 17 16.60 -2.83 2.27
N ASP A 18 16.77 -1.70 1.57
CA ASP A 18 15.76 -0.63 1.45
C ASP A 18 14.42 -1.15 0.90
N ALA A 19 14.48 -1.91 -0.19
CA ALA A 19 13.31 -2.55 -0.79
C ALA A 19 12.59 -3.51 0.19
N SER A 20 13.35 -4.38 0.85
CA SER A 20 12.78 -5.37 1.80
C SER A 20 12.09 -4.70 2.99
N GLN A 21 12.67 -3.62 3.52
CA GLN A 21 12.11 -2.86 4.62
C GLN A 21 10.80 -2.16 4.20
N ALA A 22 10.78 -1.53 3.04
CA ALA A 22 9.57 -0.88 2.52
C ALA A 22 8.41 -1.88 2.35
N ILE A 23 8.70 -3.10 1.87
CA ILE A 23 7.71 -4.17 1.74
C ILE A 23 7.18 -4.62 3.10
N LEU A 24 8.06 -4.83 4.09
CA LEU A 24 7.65 -5.24 5.43
C LEU A 24 6.74 -4.20 6.09
N LEU A 25 7.09 -2.92 6.00
CA LEU A 25 6.27 -1.82 6.52
C LEU A 25 4.91 -1.75 5.83
N ALA A 26 4.86 -1.91 4.51
CA ALA A 26 3.59 -1.92 3.77
C ALA A 26 2.68 -3.08 4.21
N LEU A 27 3.25 -4.27 4.43
CA LEU A 27 2.50 -5.42 4.94
C LEU A 27 1.95 -5.17 6.35
N GLU A 28 2.76 -4.60 7.23
CA GLU A 28 2.35 -4.25 8.59
C GLU A 28 1.20 -3.23 8.59
N GLU A 29 1.28 -2.17 7.78
CA GLU A 29 0.21 -1.18 7.65
C GLU A 29 -1.11 -1.79 7.17
N ILE A 30 -1.06 -2.71 6.22
CA ILE A 30 -2.26 -3.40 5.72
C ILE A 30 -2.84 -4.29 6.82
N GLN A 31 -2.01 -5.05 7.53
CA GLN A 31 -2.43 -5.96 8.61
C GLN A 31 -3.06 -5.20 9.79
N GLN A 32 -2.50 -4.05 10.16
CA GLN A 32 -2.99 -3.22 11.26
C GLN A 32 -4.25 -2.43 10.92
N GLY A 33 -4.77 -2.56 9.69
CA GLY A 33 -6.02 -1.92 9.30
C GLY A 33 -5.87 -0.41 9.09
N SER A 34 -4.75 0.04 8.52
CA SER A 34 -4.42 1.44 8.19
C SER A 34 -5.49 2.23 7.41
N GLY A 35 -6.50 1.56 6.86
CA GLY A 35 -7.50 2.16 5.97
C GLY A 35 -7.14 2.07 4.49
N PHE A 36 -5.91 1.68 4.16
CA PHE A 36 -5.48 1.44 2.78
C PHE A 36 -5.93 0.05 2.30
N GLY A 37 -6.38 -0.01 1.05
CA GLY A 37 -6.76 -1.24 0.35
C GLY A 37 -5.59 -1.81 -0.47
N SER A 38 -4.65 -0.96 -0.86
CA SER A 38 -3.44 -1.36 -1.56
C SER A 38 -2.31 -0.37 -1.31
N ILE A 39 -1.08 -0.90 -1.32
CA ILE A 39 0.15 -0.11 -1.31
C ILE A 39 0.98 -0.55 -2.53
N GLU A 40 1.45 0.40 -3.33
CA GLU A 40 2.27 0.17 -4.50
C GLU A 40 3.68 0.74 -4.24
N ILE A 41 4.71 -0.08 -4.43
CA ILE A 41 6.11 0.29 -4.21
C ILE A 41 6.83 0.20 -5.56
N ILE A 42 7.40 1.31 -6.01
CA ILE A 42 8.11 1.40 -7.29
C ILE A 42 9.61 1.44 -7.00
N LEU A 43 10.35 0.60 -7.73
CA LEU A 43 11.79 0.51 -7.62
C LEU A 43 12.45 0.91 -8.94
N HIS A 44 13.43 1.81 -8.86
CA HIS A 44 14.38 2.05 -9.95
C HIS A 44 15.79 1.73 -9.49
N GLU A 45 16.50 0.95 -10.30
CA GLU A 45 17.88 0.53 -10.03
C GLU A 45 18.06 -0.09 -8.62
N GLY A 46 17.05 -0.81 -8.14
CA GLY A 46 17.05 -1.45 -6.82
C GLY A 46 16.83 -0.50 -5.64
N ARG A 47 16.46 0.76 -5.86
CA ARG A 47 16.07 1.72 -4.81
C ARG A 47 14.59 1.96 -4.86
N VAL A 48 13.97 2.14 -3.69
CA VAL A 48 12.60 2.61 -3.62
C VAL A 48 12.57 4.07 -4.06
N THR A 49 11.79 4.37 -5.09
CA THR A 49 11.65 5.74 -5.61
C THR A 49 10.29 6.32 -5.31
N GLN A 50 9.29 5.47 -5.10
CA GLN A 50 7.93 5.91 -4.84
C GLN A 50 7.15 4.85 -4.08
N ILE A 51 6.27 5.32 -3.20
CA ILE A 51 5.28 4.51 -2.50
C ILE A 51 3.94 5.22 -2.65
N GLU A 52 2.96 4.55 -3.25
CA GLU A 52 1.57 5.03 -3.32
C GLU A 52 0.68 4.19 -2.42
N LYS A 53 -0.29 4.84 -1.77
CA LYS A 53 -1.30 4.17 -0.94
C LYS A 53 -2.68 4.53 -1.46
N ARG A 54 -3.53 3.52 -1.67
CA ARG A 54 -4.92 3.72 -2.12
C ARG A 54 -5.89 3.27 -1.05
N GLU A 55 -6.89 4.08 -0.77
CA GLU A 55 -7.87 3.84 0.28
C GLU A 55 -8.75 2.62 -0.02
N LYS A 56 -9.17 1.93 1.05
CA LYS A 56 -10.14 0.84 0.98
C LYS A 56 -11.56 1.38 1.16
N TYR A 57 -12.31 1.49 0.08
CA TYR A 57 -13.75 1.75 0.17
C TYR A 57 -14.48 0.52 0.69
N ARG A 58 -15.28 0.71 1.75
CA ARG A 58 -16.17 -0.32 2.31
C ARG A 58 -17.60 0.09 2.03
N PHE A 59 -18.26 -0.59 1.10
CA PHE A 59 -19.69 -0.44 0.91
C PHE A 59 -20.41 -1.26 1.98
N THR A 60 -20.98 -0.61 2.99
CA THR A 60 -21.86 -1.27 3.94
C THR A 60 -23.24 -1.44 3.28
N GLN A 61 -23.74 -2.68 3.26
CA GLN A 61 -25.03 -3.01 2.63
C GLN A 61 -26.23 -2.34 3.33
N ASP A 62 -26.02 -1.79 4.53
CA ASP A 62 -27.06 -1.12 5.32
C ASP A 62 -27.37 0.31 4.84
N ALA A 63 -26.51 0.92 4.02
CA ALA A 63 -26.79 2.25 3.46
C ALA A 63 -27.96 2.25 2.46
N VAL A 64 -28.31 1.10 1.88
CA VAL A 64 -29.38 0.99 0.87
C VAL A 64 -30.77 0.81 1.50
N ARG A 65 -30.87 0.31 2.75
CA ARG A 65 -32.17 0.06 3.38
C ARG A 65 -32.85 1.32 3.94
N ASN A 66 -32.11 2.39 4.20
CA ASN A 66 -32.69 3.59 4.84
C ASN A 66 -33.36 4.56 3.85
N THR A 67 -33.22 4.36 2.54
CA THR A 67 -33.85 5.20 1.50
C THR A 67 -35.09 4.59 0.87
N LEU A 68 -35.43 3.34 1.23
CA LEU A 68 -36.54 2.59 0.63
C LEU A 68 -37.73 2.38 1.56
N ALA A 69 -37.82 3.06 2.71
CA ALA A 69 -39.06 3.05 3.50
C ALA A 69 -40.11 3.90 2.77
N PRO A 70 -41.10 3.30 2.06
CA PRO A 70 -42.14 4.07 1.40
C PRO A 70 -43.13 4.51 2.47
N HIS A 71 -43.58 5.76 2.38
CA HIS A 71 -44.71 6.26 3.16
C HIS A 71 -45.83 5.22 3.28
N SER A 72 -46.04 4.72 4.50
CA SER A 72 -47.26 4.01 4.86
C SER A 72 -48.42 5.00 4.72
N ILE A 73 -49.18 4.84 3.65
CA ILE A 73 -50.42 5.58 3.38
C ILE A 73 -51.37 5.32 4.54
N VAL A 74 -51.73 6.39 5.26
CA VAL A 74 -52.78 6.41 6.28
C VAL A 74 -54.10 6.00 5.62
N LYS A 75 -54.76 5.00 6.18
CA LYS A 75 -56.17 4.68 5.89
C LYS A 75 -56.92 4.45 7.19
#